data_AF-A0A327YQJ7-F1
#
_entry.id   AF-A0A327YQJ7-F1
#
_cell.length_a   1.000
_cell.length_b   1.000
_cell.length_c   1.000
_cell.angle_alpha   90.00
_cell.angle_beta   90.00
_cell.angle_gamma   90.00
#
_symmetry.space_group_name_H-M   'P 1'
#
loop_
_entity.id
_entity.type
_entity.pdbx_description
1 polymer ?
#
loop_
_entity_poly.entity_id
_entity_poly.type
_entity_poly.pdbx_seq_one_letter_code
_entity_poly.pdbx_strand_id
1 'polypeptide(L)' 'MITKHPIYQDFPEYADKIKNLYHNNDEFQVLLKSYTDLDEKIYKIETDEELAMDDELSHLRKDRVFLKDEIFNFLKDS' A
#
# COMPACT_ATOMS: atom_id res chain seq x y z
N MET A 1 -11.46 -12.85 -8.45
CA MET A 1 -12.07 -11.95 -7.44
C MET A 1 -10.93 -11.26 -6.75
N ILE A 2 -10.66 -10.00 -7.10
CA ILE A 2 -9.50 -9.27 -6.59
C ILE A 2 -9.88 -8.76 -5.20
N THR A 3 -9.45 -9.50 -4.18
CA THR A 3 -9.52 -9.13 -2.77
C THR A 3 -8.55 -7.98 -2.53
N LYS A 4 -8.95 -7.01 -1.69
CA LYS A 4 -8.02 -6.02 -1.13
C LYS A 4 -6.74 -6.75 -0.74
N HIS A 5 -5.58 -6.26 -1.17
CA HIS A 5 -4.27 -6.78 -0.79
C HIS A 5 -3.72 -5.93 0.36
N PRO A 6 -4.19 -6.12 1.60
CA PRO A 6 -3.64 -5.37 2.70
C PRO A 6 -2.22 -5.88 2.94
N ILE A 7 -1.29 -4.98 3.26
CA ILE A 7 0.16 -5.28 3.32
C ILE A 7 0.52 -6.45 4.26
N TYR A 8 -0.37 -6.81 5.20
CA TYR A 8 -0.24 -7.98 6.05
C TYR A 8 -0.26 -9.32 5.29
N GLN A 9 -0.81 -9.37 4.06
CA GLN A 9 -0.75 -10.55 3.20
C GLN A 9 0.61 -10.69 2.50
N ASP A 10 1.24 -9.58 2.11
CA ASP A 10 2.60 -9.55 1.58
C ASP A 10 3.64 -9.84 2.68
N PHE A 11 3.33 -9.46 3.93
CA PHE A 11 4.22 -9.59 5.07
C PHE A 11 3.53 -10.26 6.27
N PRO A 12 3.14 -11.55 6.16
CA PRO A 12 2.43 -12.25 7.23
C PRO A 12 3.28 -12.38 8.50
N GLU A 13 4.60 -12.51 8.35
CA GLU A 13 5.55 -12.55 9.48
C GLU A 13 5.61 -11.24 10.28
N TYR A 14 5.30 -10.12 9.63
CA TYR A 14 5.28 -8.80 10.25
C TYR A 14 3.86 -8.34 10.60
N ALA A 15 2.82 -9.18 10.42
CA ALA A 15 1.43 -8.77 10.61
C ALA A 15 1.14 -8.19 12.00
N ASP A 16 1.70 -8.81 13.05
CA ASP A 16 1.61 -8.32 14.42
C ASP A 16 2.35 -6.98 14.60
N LYS A 17 3.52 -6.84 13.98
CA LYS A 17 4.34 -5.63 14.03
C LYS A 17 3.68 -4.46 13.31
N ILE A 18 3.09 -4.71 12.14
CA ILE A 18 2.31 -3.73 11.36
C ILE A 18 1.11 -3.27 12.20
N LYS A 19 0.39 -4.17 12.88
CA LYS A 19 -0.69 -3.79 13.80
C LYS A 19 -0.18 -2.95 14.96
N ASN A 20 0.93 -3.35 15.58
CA ASN A 20 1.51 -2.61 16.68
C ASN A 20 1.92 -1.20 16.24
N LEU A 21 2.66 -1.07 15.13
CA LEU A 21 3.05 0.21 14.54
C LEU A 21 1.83 1.03 14.14
N TYR A 22 0.79 0.43 13.57
CA TYR A 22 -0.45 1.15 13.24
C TYR A 22 -1.13 1.79 14.46
N HIS A 23 -1.04 1.15 15.63
CA HIS A 23 -1.60 1.68 16.88
C HIS A 23 -0.65 2.59 17.65
N ASN A 24 0.66 2.45 17.46
CA ASN A 24 1.68 3.18 18.22
C ASN A 24 2.36 4.29 17.40
N ASN A 25 2.13 4.36 16.09
CA ASN A 25 2.78 5.28 15.17
C ASN A 25 1.77 5.82 14.14
N ASP A 26 1.37 7.08 14.32
CA ASP A 26 0.47 7.80 13.42
C ASP A 26 1.04 7.93 11.99
N GLU A 27 2.36 8.09 11.83
CA GLU A 27 2.96 8.16 10.48
C GLU A 27 2.76 6.85 9.72
N PHE A 28 2.97 5.73 10.41
CA PHE A 28 2.73 4.41 9.84
C PHE A 28 1.24 4.19 9.50
N GLN A 29 0.35 4.74 10.32
CA GLN A 29 -1.09 4.71 10.08
C GLN A 29 -1.47 5.41 8.76
N VAL A 30 -0.91 6.59 8.53
CA VAL A 30 -1.10 7.36 7.29
C VAL A 30 -0.48 6.63 6.10
N LEU A 31 0.73 6.10 6.25
CA LEU A 31 1.46 5.37 5.20
C LEU A 31 0.68 4.14 4.72
N LEU A 32 0.17 3.33 5.66
CA LEU A 32 -0.64 2.16 5.36
C LEU A 32 -1.95 2.52 4.65
N LYS A 33 -2.57 3.63 5.07
CA LYS A 33 -3.78 4.15 4.43
C LYS A 33 -3.49 4.60 2.99
N SER A 34 -2.40 5.31 2.76
CA SER A 34 -1.95 5.71 1.42
C SER A 34 -1.69 4.51 0.52
N TYR A 35 -1.07 3.45 1.04
CA TYR A 35 -0.85 2.21 0.28
C TYR A 35 -2.18 1.57 -0.13
N THR A 36 -3.13 1.49 0.79
CA THR A 36 -4.45 0.88 0.54
C THR A 36 -5.27 1.71 -0.46
N ASP A 37 -5.25 3.04 -0.32
CA ASP A 37 -5.92 3.97 -1.24
C ASP A 37 -5.34 3.86 -2.65
N LEU A 38 -4.02 3.77 -2.75
CA LEU A 38 -3.32 3.61 -4.01
C LEU A 38 -3.61 2.28 -4.70
N ASP A 39 -3.66 1.18 -3.94
CA ASP A 39 -4.06 -0.14 -4.46
C ASP A 39 -5.51 -0.11 -4.98
N GLU A 40 -6.43 0.51 -4.23
CA GLU A 40 -7.82 0.70 -4.66
C GLU A 40 -7.91 1.59 -5.91
N LYS A 41 -7.07 2.62 -6.01
CA LYS A 41 -7.00 3.52 -7.16
C LYS A 41 -6.46 2.80 -8.40
N ILE A 42 -5.41 1.99 -8.27
CA ILE A 42 -4.90 1.13 -9.34
C ILE A 42 -5.98 0.16 -9.79
N TYR A 43 -6.64 -0.53 -8.85
CA TYR A 43 -7.71 -1.47 -9.17
C TYR A 43 -8.87 -0.80 -9.91
N LYS A 44 -9.28 0.40 -9.45
CA LYS A 44 -10.34 1.17 -10.07
C LYS A 44 -9.94 1.60 -11.48
N ILE A 45 -8.71 2.06 -11.66
CA ILE A 45 -8.14 2.40 -12.97
C ILE A 45 -8.08 1.18 -13.91
N GLU A 46 -7.67 0.01 -13.40
CA GLU A 46 -7.61 -1.23 -14.19
C GLU A 46 -9.01 -1.77 -14.54
N THR A 47 -10.02 -1.45 -13.72
CA THR A 47 -11.42 -1.85 -13.95
C THR A 47 -12.16 -0.84 -14.84
N ASP A 48 -11.87 0.44 -14.68
CA ASP A 48 -12.41 1.55 -15.45
C ASP A 48 -11.49 1.74 -16.68
N GLU A 49 -11.49 0.75 -17.57
CA GLU A 49 -10.65 0.64 -18.79
C GLU A 49 -10.74 1.85 -19.75
N GLU A 50 -11.57 2.85 -19.47
CA GLU A 50 -12.01 3.83 -20.45
C GLU A 50 -11.16 5.11 -20.52
N LEU A 51 -10.42 5.51 -19.46
CA LEU A 51 -9.73 6.82 -19.45
C LEU A 51 -8.46 6.95 -18.59
N ALA A 52 -7.94 5.89 -18.00
CA ALA A 52 -6.70 6.02 -17.26
C ALA A 52 -5.52 6.19 -18.22
N MET A 53 -4.99 7.41 -18.29
CA MET A 53 -3.71 7.67 -18.93
C MET A 53 -2.69 6.69 -18.35
N ASP A 54 -2.01 5.94 -19.23
CA ASP A 54 -0.93 5.00 -18.88
C ASP A 54 0.10 5.64 -17.91
N ASP A 55 0.25 6.96 -18.01
CA ASP A 55 1.03 7.82 -17.13
C ASP A 55 0.60 7.78 -15.64
N GLU A 56 -0.70 7.86 -15.32
CA GLU A 56 -1.20 7.74 -13.94
C GLU A 56 -0.93 6.34 -13.38
N LEU A 57 -1.17 5.28 -14.17
CA LEU A 57 -0.88 3.91 -13.72
C LEU A 57 0.62 3.72 -13.45
N SER A 58 1.48 4.31 -14.28
CA SER A 58 2.93 4.26 -14.13
C SER A 58 3.41 5.00 -12.88
N HIS A 59 2.82 6.16 -12.59
CA HIS A 59 3.02 6.90 -11.34
C HIS A 59 2.56 6.10 -10.13
N LEU A 60 1.34 5.56 -10.15
CA LEU A 60 0.81 4.77 -9.04
C LEU A 60 1.66 3.52 -8.78
N ARG A 61 2.15 2.84 -9.82
CA ARG A 61 3.09 1.71 -9.64
C ARG A 61 4.38 2.13 -8.94
N LYS A 62 4.93 3.31 -9.25
CA LYS A 62 6.10 3.85 -8.54
C LYS A 62 5.78 4.13 -7.08
N ASP A 63 4.68 4.83 -6.81
CA ASP A 63 4.25 5.13 -5.45
C ASP A 63 3.96 3.85 -4.65
N ARG A 64 3.40 2.80 -5.27
CA ARG A 64 3.22 1.49 -4.63
C ARG A 64 4.52 0.90 -4.13
N VAL A 65 5.57 0.96 -4.97
CA VAL A 65 6.90 0.47 -4.60
C VAL A 65 7.49 1.33 -3.50
N PHE A 66 7.38 2.65 -3.60
CA PHE A 66 7.88 3.59 -2.59
C PHE A 66 7.22 3.37 -1.22
N LEU A 67 5.89 3.30 -1.18
CA LEU A 67 5.12 3.04 0.04
C LEU A 67 5.47 1.68 0.64
N LYS A 68 5.70 0.65 -0.19
CA LYS A 68 6.14 -0.66 0.29
C LYS A 68 7.54 -0.59 0.91
N ASP A 69 8.45 0.15 0.31
CA ASP A 69 9.82 0.34 0.81
C ASP A 69 9.82 1.10 2.14
N GLU A 70 9.03 2.17 2.25
CA GLU A 70 8.82 2.92 3.48
C GLU A 70 8.25 2.02 4.58
N ILE A 71 7.19 1.25 4.29
CA ILE A 71 6.60 0.30 5.25
C ILE A 71 7.64 -0.73 5.68
N PHE A 72 8.43 -1.25 4.76
CA PHE A 72 9.50 -2.19 5.07
C PHE A 72 10.59 -1.56 5.94
N ASN A 73 10.97 -0.30 5.69
CA ASN A 73 11.90 0.44 6.55
C ASN A 73 11.35 0.62 7.96
N PHE A 74 10.08 1.02 8.11
CA PHE A 74 9.43 1.08 9.42
C PHE A 74 9.43 -0.26 10.15
N LEU A 75 9.21 -1.36 9.42
CA LEU A 75 9.24 -2.71 9.99
C LEU A 75 10.64 -3.18 10.37
N LYS A 76 11.68 -2.70 9.67
CA LYS A 76 13.07 -3.07 9.90
C LYS A 76 13.75 -2.21 10.98
N ASP A 77 13.38 -0.94 11.08
CA ASP A 77 14.00 0.02 12.00
C ASP A 77 13.44 -0.07 13.44
N SER A 78 12.22 -0.62 13.61
CA SER A 78 11.65 -0.98 14.93
C SER A 78 12.11 -2.33 15.47
#